data_AF-A0A2E7NJQ7-F1
#
_entry.id   AF-A0A2E7NJQ7-F1
#
_cell.length_a   1.000
_cell.length_b   1.000
_cell.length_c   1.000
_cell.angle_alpha   90.00
_cell.angle_beta   90.00
_cell.angle_gamma   90.00
#
_symmetry.space_group_name_H-M   'P 1'
#
loop_
_entity.id
_entity.type
_entity.pdbx_description
1 polymer ?
#
loop_
_entity_poly.entity_id
_entity_poly.type
_entity_poly.pdbx_seq_one_letter_code
_entity_poly.pdbx_strand_id
1 'polypeptide(L)' 'MKRSIALLLLPLATTLAAPPADAAERIAWYSSVKQGLAVAKTTGRPILLVSAAPHCHGISGIW' A
#
# COMPACT_ATOMS: atom_id res chain seq x y z
N MET A 1 -8.61 -24.72 -38.07
CA MET A 1 -8.50 -25.06 -36.62
C MET A 1 -7.22 -24.51 -35.97
N LYS A 2 -6.83 -23.25 -36.22
CA LYS A 2 -5.62 -22.64 -35.61
C LYS A 2 -5.84 -21.21 -35.07
N ARG A 3 -7.08 -20.73 -35.04
CA ARG A 3 -7.42 -19.35 -34.60
C ARG A 3 -7.86 -19.25 -33.14
N SER A 4 -8.22 -20.36 -32.48
CA SER A 4 -8.79 -20.34 -31.12
C SER A 4 -7.79 -20.43 -29.98
N ILE A 5 -6.53 -20.80 -30.23
CA ILE A 5 -5.53 -20.97 -29.14
C ILE A 5 -4.87 -19.63 -28.76
N ALA A 6 -4.81 -18.67 -29.68
CA ALA A 6 -4.17 -17.37 -29.44
C ALA A 6 -4.98 -16.45 -28.49
N LEU A 7 -6.27 -16.69 -28.31
CA LEU A 7 -7.14 -15.83 -27.48
C LEU A 7 -7.17 -16.19 -25.99
N LEU A 8 -6.66 -17.36 -25.60
CA LEU A 8 -6.72 -17.83 -24.21
C LEU A 8 -5.50 -17.47 -23.36
N LEU A 9 -4.47 -16.87 -23.96
CA LEU A 9 -3.22 -16.51 -23.25
C LEU A 9 -3.13 -15.02 -22.88
N LEU A 10 -4.10 -14.20 -23.28
CA LEU A 10 -4.03 -12.74 -23.06
C LEU A 10 -4.49 -12.22 -21.68
N PRO A 11 -5.31 -12.89 -20.84
CA PRO A 11 -5.78 -12.25 -19.61
C PRO A 11 -4.77 -12.35 -18.45
N LEU A 12 -3.67 -13.11 -18.60
CA LEU A 12 -2.71 -13.32 -17.51
C LEU A 12 -1.62 -12.23 -17.44
N ALA A 13 -1.48 -11.40 -18.47
CA ALA A 13 -0.42 -10.39 -18.53
C ALA A 13 -0.77 -9.09 -17.79
N THR A 14 -2.01 -8.89 -17.34
CA THR A 14 -2.46 -7.61 -16.76
C THR A 14 -2.33 -7.48 -15.25
N THR A 15 -1.94 -8.53 -14.51
CA THR A 15 -1.94 -8.48 -13.03
C THR A 15 -0.57 -8.47 -12.34
N LEU A 16 0.56 -8.45 -13.07
CA LEU A 16 1.89 -8.59 -12.46
C LEU A 16 2.94 -7.59 -12.93
N ALA A 17 2.56 -6.35 -13.23
CA ALA A 17 3.51 -5.25 -13.32
C ALA A 17 3.30 -4.32 -12.13
N ALA A 18 3.79 -4.72 -10.95
CA ALA A 18 4.01 -3.76 -9.88
C ALA A 18 5.08 -2.76 -10.38
N PRO A 19 4.80 -1.45 -10.40
CA PRO A 19 5.77 -0.47 -10.86
C PRO A 19 7.07 -0.57 -10.05
N PRO A 20 8.24 -0.28 -10.66
CA PRO A 20 9.50 -0.25 -9.93
C PRO A 20 9.39 0.74 -8.77
N ALA A 21 9.78 0.27 -7.58
CA ALA A 21 9.76 1.02 -6.32
C ALA A 21 10.82 2.14 -6.35
N ASP A 22 10.61 3.15 -7.18
CA ASP A 22 11.53 4.26 -7.37
C ASP A 22 11.03 5.45 -6.53
N ALA A 23 11.70 5.68 -5.39
CA ALA A 23 11.81 6.88 -4.55
C ALA A 23 10.56 7.75 -4.18
N ALA A 24 9.37 7.47 -4.70
CA ALA A 24 8.16 8.29 -4.52
C ALA A 24 7.05 7.59 -3.71
N GLU A 25 7.23 6.30 -3.37
CA GLU A 25 6.28 5.56 -2.53
C GLU A 25 6.55 5.87 -1.05
N ARG A 26 6.34 7.13 -0.66
CA ARG A 26 6.37 7.52 0.74
C ARG A 26 5.19 6.86 1.46
N ILE A 27 5.47 6.35 2.66
CA ILE A 27 4.41 5.91 3.58
C ILE A 27 3.46 7.09 3.78
N ALA A 28 2.18 6.89 3.44
CA ALA A 28 1.15 7.88 3.69
C ALA A 28 0.83 7.91 5.19
N TRP A 29 1.41 8.87 5.90
CA TRP A 29 1.15 9.10 7.31
C TRP A 29 -0.12 9.93 7.51
N TYR A 30 -1.07 9.40 8.28
CA TYR A 30 -2.29 10.11 8.69
C TYR A 30 -2.20 10.46 10.17
N SER A 31 -2.57 11.67 10.54
CA SER A 31 -2.48 12.15 11.93
C SER A 31 -3.59 11.62 12.85
N SER A 32 -4.59 10.93 12.28
CA SER A 32 -5.66 10.30 13.05
C SER A 32 -6.08 8.95 12.50
N VAL A 33 -6.51 8.08 13.40
CA VAL A 33 -7.09 6.77 13.07
C VAL A 33 -8.30 6.93 12.13
N LYS A 34 -9.14 7.96 12.34
CA LYS A 34 -10.32 8.23 11.51
C LYS A 34 -9.96 8.46 10.04
N GLN A 35 -8.90 9.25 9.77
CA GLN A 35 -8.44 9.52 8.40
C GLN A 35 -7.86 8.26 7.75
N GLY A 36 -6.98 7.54 8.45
CA GLY A 36 -6.41 6.29 7.93
C GLY A 36 -7.48 5.25 7.61
N LEU A 37 -8.47 5.08 8.50
CA LEU A 37 -9.60 4.19 8.25
C LEU A 37 -10.49 4.63 7.07
N ALA A 38 -10.66 5.92 6.84
CA ALA A 38 -11.42 6.41 5.68
C ALA A 38 -10.74 5.97 4.37
N VAL A 39 -9.42 6.12 4.27
CA VAL A 39 -8.66 5.70 3.07
C VAL A 39 -8.60 4.18 2.93
N ALA A 40 -8.44 3.45 4.03
CA ALA A 40 -8.46 1.99 4.03
C ALA A 40 -9.77 1.44 3.47
N LYS A 41 -10.91 2.04 3.87
CA LYS A 41 -12.23 1.65 3.37
C LYS A 41 -12.39 1.92 1.87
N THR A 42 -11.92 3.06 1.37
CA THR A 42 -12.05 3.39 -0.05
C THR A 42 -11.12 2.57 -0.94
N THR A 43 -9.96 2.18 -0.43
CA THR A 43 -8.94 1.44 -1.19
C THR A 43 -8.99 -0.07 -0.98
N GLY A 44 -9.73 -0.56 0.01
CA GLY A 44 -9.76 -1.99 0.37
C GLY A 44 -8.44 -2.50 0.95
N ARG A 45 -7.58 -1.61 1.48
CA ARG A 45 -6.26 -1.95 2.02
C ARG A 45 -6.26 -1.92 3.55
N PRO A 46 -5.51 -2.79 4.24
CA PRO A 46 -5.34 -2.72 5.69
C PRO A 46 -4.56 -1.47 6.11
N ILE A 47 -4.66 -1.11 7.39
CA ILE A 47 -3.86 -0.04 8.02
C ILE A 47 -2.80 -0.60 8.97
N LEU A 48 -1.70 0.15 9.12
CA LEU A 48 -0.75 0.00 10.22
C LEU A 48 -0.94 1.18 11.18
N LEU A 49 -1.36 0.91 12.41
CA LEU A 49 -1.43 1.92 13.46
C LEU A 49 -0.13 1.95 14.25
N VAL A 50 0.59 3.07 14.20
CA VAL A 50 1.80 3.30 14.99
C VAL A 50 1.46 4.22 16.15
N SER A 51 1.69 3.75 17.38
CA SER A 51 1.66 4.57 18.59
C SER A 51 3.09 4.77 19.07
N ALA A 52 3.46 6.03 19.33
CA ALA A 52 4.78 6.39 19.83
C ALA A 52 4.63 7.40 20.98
N ALA A 53 5.52 7.32 21.96
CA ALA A 53 5.64 8.32 23.00
C ALA A 53 6.69 9.36 22.57
N PRO A 54 6.47 10.66 22.82
CA PRO A 54 7.48 11.67 22.56
C PRO A 54 8.81 11.41 23.29
N HIS A 55 8.70 10.80 24.48
CA HIS A 55 9.81 10.32 25.28
C HIS A 55 9.42 8.99 25.93
N CYS A 56 10.36 8.04 25.95
CA CYS A 56 10.18 6.77 26.66
C CYS A 56 11.50 6.40 27.34
N HIS A 57 11.45 6.04 28.63
CA HIS A 57 12.63 5.64 29.42
C HIS A 57 13.80 6.65 29.35
N GLY A 58 13.49 7.95 29.34
CA GLY A 58 14.50 9.02 29.24
C GLY A 58 15.08 9.23 27.83
N ILE A 59 14.61 8.48 26.82
CA ILE A 59 15.03 8.62 25.42
C ILE A 59 13.99 9.43 24.66
N SER A 60 14.44 10.49 23.97
CA SER A 60 13.60 11.28 23.06
C SER A 60 13.32 10.52 21.78
N GLY A 61 12.05 10.47 21.37
CA GLY A 61 11.68 10.03 20.04
C GLY A 61 12.06 11.05 18.98
N ILE A 62 12.33 10.57 17.77
CA ILE A 62 12.44 11.40 16.55
C ILE A 62 11.24 11.02 15.68
N TRP A 63 10.53 12.03 15.16
CA TRP A 63 9.39 11.89 14.25
C TRP A 63 9.57 12.75 13.01
#